data_AF-A0A1D1XF86-F1
#
_entry.id   AF-A0A1D1XF86-F1
#
_cell.length_a   1.000
_cell.length_b   1.000
_cell.length_c   1.000
_cell.angle_alpha   90.00
_cell.angle_beta   90.00
_cell.angle_gamma   90.00
#
_symmetry.space_group_name_H-M   'P 1'
#
loop_
_entity.id
_entity.type
_entity.pdbx_description
1 polymer ?
#
loop_
_entity_poly.entity_id
_entity_poly.type
_entity_poly.pdbx_seq_one_letter_code
_entity_poly.pdbx_strand_id
1 'polypeptide(L)'
;DDYRNYRKSDNSARNELFQGAPNNQYGAPPPYGGGYQQPYGQPHGQQYGQQGETEEDVEEIKSQIHSVKQSSVNSTLKSLQMIEQAEQAGRNTLNKLGEQSQRINHTELQLDLADAHAERAADQAARLKKVNGSMFGFDVSNPFTKGKREAKELARVQAMQEEQRASREQNRAGNWDSKQRIDGALKHNTPPGYQPGKSSQASRSKFQFEADDEDNALEDQLDNNLDAISDGLTRLHGMAAASSQEISNQNETLDRISNKTNTLDNRIVGTTHTLKKIR
;
A
#
# COMPACT_ATOMS: atom_id res chain seq x y z
N ASP A 1 -30.63 -4.36 10.79
CA ASP A 1 -29.78 -5.56 10.93
C ASP A 1 -29.37 -6.12 9.56
N ASP A 2 -28.53 -5.40 8.81
CA ASP A 2 -28.17 -5.76 7.42
C ASP A 2 -26.65 -5.86 7.19
N TYR A 3 -25.89 -6.41 8.15
CA TYR A 3 -24.44 -6.56 8.05
C TYR A 3 -23.96 -7.98 8.40
N ARG A 4 -24.54 -9.02 7.80
CA ARG A 4 -24.14 -10.40 8.11
C ARG A 4 -23.92 -11.37 6.93
N ASN A 5 -23.75 -10.87 5.70
CA ASN A 5 -23.62 -11.77 4.52
C ASN A 5 -22.50 -11.41 3.53
N TYR A 6 -21.29 -11.06 4.01
CA TYR A 6 -20.11 -10.93 3.14
C TYR A 6 -18.87 -11.59 3.77
N ARG A 7 -18.91 -12.92 3.94
CA ARG A 7 -17.69 -13.74 4.08
C ARG A 7 -18.02 -15.23 3.91
N LYS A 8 -18.32 -15.63 2.67
CA LYS A 8 -18.08 -17.00 2.22
C LYS A 8 -17.02 -16.92 1.16
N SER A 9 -15.80 -17.27 1.55
CA SER A 9 -14.62 -17.34 0.70
C SER A 9 -14.84 -18.37 -0.40
N ASP A 10 -14.72 -17.90 -1.63
CA ASP A 10 -14.74 -18.70 -2.84
C ASP A 10 -13.42 -19.47 -2.96
N ASN A 11 -13.38 -20.67 -2.37
CA ASN A 11 -12.24 -21.60 -2.47
C ASN A 11 -12.20 -22.34 -3.84
N SER A 12 -13.19 -22.10 -4.70
CA SER A 12 -13.35 -22.74 -6.00
C SER A 12 -12.21 -22.37 -6.95
N ALA A 13 -11.88 -21.09 -7.04
CA ALA A 13 -10.80 -20.57 -7.88
C ALA A 13 -9.41 -21.05 -7.44
N ARG A 14 -9.23 -21.30 -6.13
CA ARG A 14 -7.98 -21.84 -5.59
C ARG A 14 -7.85 -23.32 -5.93
N ASN A 15 -8.95 -24.09 -5.89
CA ASN A 15 -8.94 -25.51 -6.24
C ASN A 15 -8.78 -25.80 -7.74
N GLU A 16 -9.19 -24.89 -8.62
CA GLU A 16 -8.98 -25.03 -10.07
C GLU A 16 -7.53 -24.81 -10.48
N LEU A 17 -6.81 -23.92 -9.77
CA LEU A 17 -5.41 -23.60 -10.06
C LEU A 17 -4.44 -24.76 -9.73
N PHE A 18 -4.83 -25.71 -8.87
CA PHE A 18 -3.99 -26.84 -8.44
C PHE A 18 -4.40 -28.20 -9.04
N GLN A 19 -5.35 -28.26 -9.97
CA GLN A 19 -5.79 -29.52 -10.60
C GLN A 19 -4.78 -30.16 -11.56
N GLY A 20 -3.69 -29.46 -11.92
CA GLY A 20 -2.69 -29.94 -12.88
C GLY A 20 -1.35 -30.41 -12.31
N ALA A 21 -1.15 -30.39 -10.98
CA ALA A 21 0.12 -30.79 -10.38
C ALA A 21 0.15 -32.30 -10.06
N PRO A 22 1.19 -33.06 -10.46
CA PRO A 22 1.31 -34.47 -10.09
C PRO A 22 1.42 -34.60 -8.57
N ASN A 23 0.51 -35.42 -8.03
CA ASN A 23 0.30 -35.67 -6.61
C ASN A 23 1.49 -36.46 -6.03
N ASN A 24 2.50 -35.77 -5.49
CA ASN A 24 3.62 -36.41 -4.82
C ASN A 24 3.23 -36.73 -3.36
N GLN A 25 2.70 -37.93 -3.17
CA GLN A 25 2.19 -38.44 -1.90
C GLN A 25 3.36 -38.89 -1.01
N TYR A 26 4.04 -37.95 -0.34
CA TYR A 26 4.99 -38.26 0.72
C TYR A 26 4.25 -38.35 2.07
N GLY A 27 4.35 -39.53 2.68
CA GLY A 27 3.70 -39.92 3.92
C GLY A 27 4.17 -39.13 5.15
N ALA A 28 3.30 -39.15 6.16
CA ALA A 28 3.48 -38.51 7.46
C ALA A 28 4.76 -38.96 8.21
N PRO A 29 5.39 -38.08 9.01
CA PRO A 29 6.52 -38.46 9.85
C PRO A 29 6.05 -39.24 11.10
N PRO A 30 6.78 -40.28 11.55
CA PRO A 30 6.42 -41.03 12.74
C PRO A 30 6.77 -40.28 14.04
N PRO A 31 6.09 -40.59 15.16
CA PRO A 31 6.27 -39.89 16.42
C PRO A 31 7.51 -40.37 17.19
N TYR A 32 8.15 -39.43 17.88
CA TYR A 32 9.25 -39.64 18.82
C TYR A 32 8.82 -40.54 20.00
N GLY A 33 9.51 -41.66 20.19
CA GLY A 33 9.44 -42.51 21.37
C GLY A 33 10.84 -42.99 21.76
N GLY A 34 11.33 -42.54 22.91
CA GLY A 34 12.65 -42.87 23.43
C GLY A 34 12.75 -44.29 24.03
N GLY A 35 13.94 -44.87 23.94
CA GLY A 35 14.29 -46.14 24.56
C GLY A 35 15.67 -46.60 24.10
N TYR A 36 16.71 -46.25 24.85
CA TYR A 36 18.07 -46.73 24.61
C TYR A 36 18.21 -48.17 25.10
N GLN A 37 18.48 -49.12 24.19
CA GLN A 37 19.18 -50.36 24.55
C GLN A 37 19.91 -50.93 23.33
N GLN A 38 21.25 -50.84 23.36
CA GLN A 38 22.16 -51.55 22.46
C GLN A 38 22.16 -53.05 22.80
N PRO A 39 22.23 -53.93 21.78
CA PRO A 39 23.27 -54.96 21.82
C PRO A 39 23.95 -55.22 20.44
N TYR A 40 25.25 -55.45 20.51
CA TYR A 40 26.20 -55.80 19.43
C TYR A 40 25.77 -56.97 18.52
N GLY A 41 26.05 -56.88 17.21
CA GLY A 41 26.01 -58.03 16.30
C GLY A 41 26.25 -57.75 14.80
N GLN A 42 27.51 -57.97 14.36
CA GLN A 42 28.00 -58.34 13.01
C GLN A 42 27.81 -57.46 11.75
N PRO A 43 28.87 -57.35 10.90
CA PRO A 43 28.82 -56.62 9.64
C PRO A 43 28.30 -57.51 8.51
N HIS A 44 27.03 -57.37 8.15
CA HIS A 44 26.54 -57.88 6.86
C HIS A 44 26.91 -56.87 5.78
N GLY A 45 27.97 -57.19 5.03
CA GLY A 45 28.25 -56.59 3.75
C GLY A 45 27.11 -56.91 2.79
N GLN A 46 26.16 -56.00 2.69
CA GLN A 46 25.25 -55.94 1.55
C GLN A 46 25.90 -55.04 0.51
N GLN A 47 26.51 -55.73 -0.45
CA GLN A 47 27.04 -55.21 -1.68
C GLN A 47 25.86 -54.64 -2.47
N TYR A 48 25.55 -53.35 -2.25
CA TYR A 48 24.72 -52.61 -3.17
C TYR A 48 25.44 -52.64 -4.52
N GLY A 49 24.76 -53.17 -5.53
CA GLY A 49 25.25 -53.16 -6.90
C GLY A 49 25.56 -51.74 -7.30
N GLN A 50 26.85 -51.41 -7.32
CA GLN A 50 27.34 -50.30 -8.12
C GLN A 50 27.05 -50.68 -9.57
N GLN A 51 25.88 -50.26 -10.07
CA GLN A 51 25.85 -49.76 -11.42
C GLN A 51 26.86 -48.60 -11.37
N GLY A 52 28.06 -48.84 -11.89
CA GLY A 52 29.05 -47.80 -11.97
C GLY A 52 28.43 -46.71 -12.83
N GLU A 53 28.02 -45.62 -12.21
CA GLU A 53 27.97 -44.34 -12.91
C GLU A 53 29.32 -44.23 -13.60
N THR A 54 29.28 -44.25 -14.93
CA THR A 54 30.52 -44.15 -15.69
C THR A 54 31.14 -42.78 -15.38
N GLU A 55 32.47 -42.67 -15.44
CA GLU A 55 33.13 -41.37 -15.28
C GLU A 55 32.53 -40.30 -16.22
N GLU A 56 32.03 -40.74 -17.39
CA GLU A 56 31.29 -39.93 -18.37
C GLU A 56 29.96 -39.39 -17.81
N ASP A 57 29.15 -40.21 -17.12
CA ASP A 57 27.90 -39.76 -16.49
C ASP A 57 28.16 -38.70 -15.40
N VAL A 58 29.23 -38.89 -14.62
CA VAL A 58 29.64 -37.94 -13.56
C VAL A 58 30.11 -36.61 -14.17
N GLU A 59 30.85 -36.66 -15.28
CA GLU A 59 31.32 -35.47 -16.00
C GLU A 59 30.17 -34.71 -16.69
N GLU A 60 29.19 -35.42 -17.25
CA GLU A 60 27.97 -34.82 -17.78
C GLU A 60 27.18 -34.08 -16.68
N ILE A 61 26.94 -34.74 -15.54
CA ILE A 61 26.23 -34.14 -14.41
C ILE A 61 26.96 -32.89 -13.90
N LYS A 62 28.30 -32.90 -13.81
CA LYS A 62 29.09 -31.73 -13.41
C LYS A 62 28.93 -30.56 -14.37
N SER A 63 29.00 -30.82 -15.68
CA SER A 63 28.76 -29.81 -16.72
C SER A 63 27.35 -29.20 -16.62
N GLN A 64 26.34 -30.05 -16.38
CA GLN A 64 24.97 -29.59 -16.15
C GLN A 64 24.86 -28.72 -14.88
N ILE A 65 25.48 -29.12 -13.76
CA ILE A 65 25.50 -28.34 -12.52
C ILE A 65 26.12 -26.96 -12.76
N HIS A 66 27.29 -26.90 -13.40
CA HIS A 66 27.97 -25.65 -13.70
C HIS A 66 27.11 -24.75 -14.61
N SER A 67 26.52 -25.31 -15.66
CA SER A 67 25.60 -24.59 -16.56
C SER A 67 24.39 -24.01 -15.82
N VAL A 68 23.80 -24.78 -14.90
CA VAL A 68 22.68 -24.34 -14.07
C VAL A 68 23.11 -23.22 -13.11
N LYS A 69 24.26 -23.35 -12.45
CA LYS A 69 24.78 -22.30 -11.55
C LYS A 69 25.04 -20.99 -12.30
N GLN A 70 25.73 -21.07 -13.44
CA GLN A 70 25.98 -19.91 -14.29
C GLN A 70 24.67 -19.25 -14.76
N SER A 71 23.66 -20.06 -15.10
CA SER A 71 22.33 -19.59 -15.46
C SER A 71 21.61 -18.91 -14.28
N SER A 72 21.74 -19.47 -13.07
CA SER A 72 21.22 -18.88 -11.83
C SER A 72 21.88 -17.54 -11.52
N VAL A 73 23.21 -17.41 -11.67
CA VAL A 73 23.91 -16.12 -11.50
C VAL A 73 23.34 -15.08 -12.45
N ASN A 74 23.23 -15.41 -13.73
CA ASN A 74 22.64 -14.52 -14.73
C ASN A 74 21.18 -14.16 -14.42
N SER A 75 20.40 -15.09 -13.88
CA SER A 75 19.02 -14.85 -13.46
C SER A 75 18.93 -13.89 -12.26
N THR A 76 19.80 -14.05 -11.26
CA THR A 76 19.86 -13.15 -10.11
C THR A 76 20.31 -11.73 -10.50
N LEU A 77 21.25 -11.59 -11.45
CA LEU A 77 21.65 -10.29 -12.00
C LEU A 77 20.48 -9.58 -12.71
N LYS A 78 19.72 -10.30 -13.54
CA LYS A 78 18.49 -9.75 -14.15
C LYS A 78 17.46 -9.34 -13.11
N SER A 79 17.32 -10.12 -12.04
CA SER A 79 16.41 -9.82 -10.94
C SER A 79 16.81 -8.53 -10.21
N LEU A 80 18.10 -8.33 -9.94
CA LEU A 80 18.62 -7.09 -9.38
C LEU A 80 18.32 -5.89 -10.28
N GLN A 81 18.54 -6.02 -11.59
CA GLN A 81 18.20 -4.97 -12.55
C GLN A 81 16.69 -4.64 -12.53
N MET A 82 15.83 -5.65 -12.49
CA MET A 82 14.38 -5.45 -12.40
C MET A 82 13.98 -4.75 -11.09
N ILE A 83 14.60 -5.13 -9.97
CA ILE A 83 14.37 -4.49 -8.67
C ILE A 83 14.77 -3.02 -8.70
N GLU A 84 15.90 -2.67 -9.31
CA GLU A 84 16.33 -1.29 -9.43
C GLU A 84 15.34 -0.46 -10.28
N GLN A 85 14.88 -1.02 -11.41
CA GLN A 85 13.86 -0.39 -12.24
C GLN A 85 12.54 -0.21 -11.47
N ALA A 86 12.11 -1.23 -10.73
CA ALA A 86 10.92 -1.17 -9.89
C ALA A 86 11.08 -0.14 -8.76
N GLU A 87 12.27 0.00 -8.18
CA GLU A 87 12.56 0.97 -7.14
C GLU A 87 12.46 2.40 -7.70
N GLN A 88 13.03 2.67 -8.87
CA GLN A 88 12.87 3.95 -9.55
C GLN A 88 11.39 4.27 -9.85
N ALA A 89 10.64 3.29 -10.36
CA ALA A 89 9.21 3.44 -10.60
C ALA A 89 8.41 3.69 -9.29
N GLY A 90 8.76 2.99 -8.21
CA GLY A 90 8.17 3.15 -6.88
C GLY A 90 8.43 4.53 -6.28
N ARG A 91 9.68 5.01 -6.33
CA ARG A 91 10.07 6.37 -5.91
C ARG A 91 9.29 7.43 -6.69
N ASN A 92 9.20 7.28 -8.01
CA ASN A 92 8.42 8.19 -8.86
C ASN A 92 6.93 8.19 -8.49
N THR A 93 6.37 7.02 -8.18
CA THR A 93 4.97 6.88 -7.75
C THR A 93 4.72 7.57 -6.42
N LEU A 94 5.58 7.35 -5.42
CA LEU A 94 5.49 8.01 -4.11
C LEU A 94 5.59 9.53 -4.22
N ASN A 95 6.51 10.04 -5.04
CA ASN A 95 6.60 11.49 -5.29
C ASN A 95 5.31 12.05 -5.90
N LYS A 96 4.76 11.37 -6.91
CA LYS A 96 3.48 11.77 -7.53
C LYS A 96 2.33 11.74 -6.52
N LEU A 97 2.26 10.72 -5.67
CA LEU A 97 1.25 10.62 -4.61
C LEU A 97 1.38 11.79 -3.62
N GLY A 98 2.60 12.18 -3.26
CA GLY A 98 2.84 13.35 -2.39
C GLY A 98 2.38 14.67 -3.02
N GLU A 99 2.68 14.88 -4.30
CA GLU A 99 2.15 16.04 -5.03
C GLU A 99 0.62 16.01 -5.16
N GLN A 100 0.05 14.84 -5.41
CA GLN A 100 -1.41 14.67 -5.51
C GLN A 100 -2.08 14.96 -4.18
N SER A 101 -1.51 14.53 -3.06
CA SER A 101 -2.01 14.87 -1.72
C SER A 101 -2.12 16.38 -1.52
N GLN A 102 -1.11 17.15 -1.93
CA GLN A 102 -1.16 18.61 -1.87
C GLN A 102 -2.24 19.21 -2.77
N ARG A 103 -2.38 18.69 -4.00
CA ARG A 103 -3.43 19.14 -4.94
C ARG A 103 -4.84 18.85 -4.40
N ILE A 104 -5.07 17.66 -3.85
CA ILE A 104 -6.35 17.26 -3.25
C ILE A 104 -6.70 18.18 -2.07
N ASN A 105 -5.75 18.41 -1.16
CA ASN A 105 -5.93 19.35 -0.05
C ASN A 105 -6.23 20.79 -0.53
N HIS A 106 -5.57 21.22 -1.62
CA HIS A 106 -5.86 22.52 -2.22
C HIS A 106 -7.27 22.60 -2.81
N THR A 107 -7.72 21.55 -3.50
CA THR A 107 -9.09 21.45 -4.00
C THR A 107 -10.11 21.50 -2.87
N GLU A 108 -9.87 20.81 -1.76
CA GLU A 108 -10.75 20.87 -0.58
C GLU A 108 -10.83 22.29 -0.01
N LEU A 109 -9.71 23.00 0.10
CA LEU A 109 -9.70 24.41 0.53
C LEU A 109 -10.47 25.32 -0.44
N GLN A 110 -10.34 25.11 -1.75
CA GLN A 110 -11.09 25.87 -2.75
C GLN A 110 -12.59 25.61 -2.64
N LEU A 111 -13.00 24.37 -2.38
CA LEU A 111 -14.40 24.01 -2.16
C LEU A 111 -14.96 24.66 -0.90
N ASP A 112 -14.21 24.68 0.21
CA ASP A 112 -14.64 25.37 1.44
C ASP A 112 -14.84 26.88 1.18
N LEU A 113 -13.96 27.50 0.38
CA LEU A 113 -14.11 28.90 -0.02
C LEU A 113 -15.34 29.11 -0.90
N ALA A 114 -15.54 28.24 -1.89
CA ALA A 114 -16.70 28.29 -2.77
C ALA A 114 -18.01 28.09 -2.00
N ASP A 115 -18.02 27.21 -1.00
CA ASP A 115 -19.16 26.96 -0.11
C ASP A 115 -19.56 28.22 0.67
N ALA A 116 -18.57 28.91 1.26
CA ALA A 116 -18.77 30.18 1.95
C ALA A 116 -19.30 31.29 1.02
N HIS A 117 -18.82 31.33 -0.23
CA HIS A 117 -19.34 32.27 -1.23
C HIS A 117 -20.77 31.92 -1.66
N ALA A 118 -21.07 30.65 -1.87
CA ALA A 118 -22.40 30.18 -2.23
C ALA A 118 -23.43 30.44 -1.11
N GLU A 119 -23.03 30.26 0.15
CA GLU A 119 -23.84 30.62 1.32
C GLU A 119 -24.14 32.12 1.35
N ARG A 120 -23.11 32.96 1.19
CA ARG A 120 -23.28 34.42 1.16
C ARG A 120 -24.15 34.88 -0.02
N ALA A 121 -24.01 34.24 -1.18
CA ALA A 121 -24.84 34.50 -2.35
C ALA A 121 -26.31 34.09 -2.12
N ALA A 122 -26.55 32.97 -1.46
CA ALA A 122 -27.90 32.53 -1.08
C ALA A 122 -28.58 33.53 -0.14
N ASP A 123 -27.86 34.03 0.86
CA ASP A 123 -28.38 35.06 1.79
C ASP A 123 -28.71 36.36 1.06
N GLN A 124 -27.85 36.81 0.14
CA GLN A 124 -28.10 38.00 -0.67
C GLN A 124 -29.31 37.81 -1.60
N ALA A 125 -29.44 36.65 -2.25
CA ALA A 125 -30.60 36.33 -3.08
C ALA A 125 -31.90 36.31 -2.27
N ALA A 126 -31.88 35.78 -1.05
CA ALA A 126 -33.03 35.80 -0.15
C ALA A 126 -33.42 37.23 0.27
N ARG A 127 -32.44 38.10 0.54
CA ARG A 127 -32.66 39.53 0.82
C ARG A 127 -33.26 40.23 -0.41
N LEU A 128 -32.70 40.04 -1.59
CA LEU A 128 -33.21 40.63 -2.84
C LEU A 128 -34.66 40.20 -3.12
N LYS A 129 -34.97 38.91 -2.93
CA LYS A 129 -36.34 38.39 -3.07
C LYS A 129 -37.31 39.07 -2.10
N LYS A 130 -36.88 39.31 -0.86
CA LYS A 130 -37.69 40.00 0.16
C LYS A 130 -37.92 41.47 -0.22
N VAL A 131 -36.88 42.16 -0.69
CA VAL A 131 -36.95 43.59 -1.08
C VAL A 131 -37.80 43.80 -2.33
N ASN A 132 -37.69 42.92 -3.33
CA ASN A 132 -38.44 43.04 -4.58
C ASN A 132 -39.92 42.65 -4.45
N GLY A 133 -40.26 41.74 -3.53
CA GLY A 133 -41.64 41.29 -3.33
C GLY A 133 -42.60 42.33 -2.75
N SER A 134 -42.11 43.50 -2.32
CA SER A 134 -42.97 44.55 -1.75
C SER A 134 -42.46 45.95 -2.05
N MET A 135 -43.11 46.66 -2.99
CA MET A 135 -42.90 48.10 -3.24
C MET A 135 -43.34 49.00 -2.06
N PHE A 136 -43.90 48.43 -0.99
CA PHE A 136 -44.35 49.15 0.22
C PHE A 136 -43.79 48.55 1.53
N GLY A 137 -42.84 47.62 1.45
CA GLY A 137 -42.35 46.84 2.58
C GLY A 137 -41.09 47.42 3.16
N PHE A 138 -41.21 48.40 4.06
CA PHE A 138 -40.11 48.76 4.95
C PHE A 138 -39.65 47.50 5.71
N ASP A 139 -38.35 47.24 5.75
CA ASP A 139 -37.75 46.12 6.51
C ASP A 139 -37.85 46.37 8.02
N VAL A 140 -39.07 46.56 8.53
CA VAL A 140 -39.35 46.78 9.95
C VAL A 140 -39.32 45.42 10.62
N SER A 141 -38.11 44.99 10.93
CA SER A 141 -37.86 43.78 11.70
C SER A 141 -38.38 43.99 13.14
N ASN A 142 -39.18 43.03 13.66
CA ASN A 142 -39.79 43.12 15.00
C ASN A 142 -38.73 43.40 16.11
N PRO A 143 -38.79 44.55 16.81
CA PRO A 143 -37.76 44.99 17.76
C PRO A 143 -37.63 44.07 18.99
N PHE A 144 -38.68 43.33 19.35
CA PHE A 144 -38.68 42.40 20.49
C PHE A 144 -37.90 41.10 20.22
N THR A 145 -37.51 40.83 18.96
CA THR A 145 -36.75 39.62 18.57
C THR A 145 -35.30 39.89 18.16
N LYS A 146 -34.85 41.16 18.23
CA LYS A 146 -33.54 41.60 17.78
C LYS A 146 -32.40 40.84 18.47
N GLY A 147 -32.38 40.81 19.80
CA GLY A 147 -31.32 40.13 20.56
C GLY A 147 -31.22 38.63 20.28
N LYS A 148 -32.36 37.94 20.08
CA LYS A 148 -32.37 36.52 19.71
C LYS A 148 -31.82 36.27 18.30
N ARG A 149 -32.06 37.18 17.35
CA ARG A 149 -31.49 37.08 15.99
C ARG A 149 -30.00 37.36 15.98
N GLU A 150 -29.55 38.39 16.67
CA GLU A 150 -28.12 38.73 16.80
C GLU A 150 -27.34 37.59 17.47
N ALA A 151 -27.87 37.01 18.56
CA ALA A 151 -27.25 35.85 19.21
C ALA A 151 -27.17 34.63 18.27
N LYS A 152 -28.21 34.38 17.45
CA LYS A 152 -28.23 33.29 16.48
C LYS A 152 -27.24 33.52 15.33
N GLU A 153 -27.14 34.75 14.85
CA GLU A 153 -26.18 35.12 13.80
C GLU A 153 -24.74 35.01 14.30
N LEU A 154 -24.46 35.52 15.50
CA LEU A 154 -23.15 35.38 16.14
C LEU A 154 -22.77 33.90 16.33
N ALA A 155 -23.70 33.08 16.81
CA ALA A 155 -23.49 31.64 16.96
C ALA A 155 -23.21 30.95 15.61
N ARG A 156 -23.90 31.34 14.54
CA ARG A 156 -23.63 30.82 13.19
C ARG A 156 -22.24 31.22 12.70
N VAL A 157 -21.85 32.48 12.86
CA VAL A 157 -20.53 32.98 12.45
C VAL A 157 -19.42 32.29 13.23
N GLN A 158 -19.61 32.08 14.54
CA GLN A 158 -18.66 31.35 15.38
C GLN A 158 -18.52 29.89 14.93
N ALA A 159 -19.64 29.18 14.70
CA ALA A 159 -19.63 27.81 14.22
C ALA A 159 -18.93 27.68 12.85
N MET A 160 -19.20 28.60 11.92
CA MET A 160 -18.55 28.62 10.60
C MET A 160 -17.02 28.83 10.71
N GLN A 161 -16.57 29.71 11.62
CA GLN A 161 -15.14 29.91 11.85
C GLN A 161 -14.50 28.68 12.49
N GLU A 162 -15.17 28.02 13.43
CA GLU A 162 -14.70 26.78 14.05
C GLU A 162 -14.56 25.66 13.01
N GLU A 163 -15.56 25.48 12.16
CA GLU A 163 -15.53 24.50 11.07
C GLU A 163 -14.39 24.78 10.08
N GLN A 164 -14.21 26.04 9.65
CA GLN A 164 -13.09 26.40 8.76
C GLN A 164 -11.73 26.17 9.42
N ARG A 165 -11.59 26.43 10.72
CA ARG A 165 -10.35 26.14 11.45
C ARG A 165 -10.10 24.63 11.50
N ALA A 166 -11.12 23.85 11.85
CA ALA A 166 -11.03 22.39 11.92
C ALA A 166 -10.68 21.78 10.55
N SER A 167 -11.31 22.23 9.46
CA SER A 167 -11.00 21.77 8.10
C SER A 167 -9.53 22.06 7.72
N ARG A 168 -9.04 23.28 8.01
CA ARG A 168 -7.65 23.66 7.73
C ARG A 168 -6.66 22.87 8.58
N GLU A 169 -6.97 22.61 9.84
CA GLU A 169 -6.14 21.81 10.73
C GLU A 169 -6.10 20.35 10.26
N GLN A 170 -7.25 19.78 9.90
CA GLN A 170 -7.35 18.45 9.32
C GLN A 170 -6.50 18.32 8.05
N ASN A 171 -6.61 19.28 7.12
CA ASN A 171 -5.84 19.26 5.87
C ASN A 171 -4.33 19.41 6.15
N ARG A 172 -3.96 20.25 7.12
CA ARG A 172 -2.55 20.41 7.52
C ARG A 172 -2.00 19.13 8.14
N ALA A 173 -2.73 18.52 9.06
CA ALA A 173 -2.34 17.29 9.73
C ALA A 173 -2.23 16.14 8.71
N GLY A 174 -3.22 15.97 7.84
CA GLY A 174 -3.21 14.96 6.79
C GLY A 174 -2.05 15.12 5.80
N ASN A 175 -1.75 16.36 5.38
CA ASN A 175 -0.61 16.63 4.51
C ASN A 175 0.74 16.39 5.21
N TRP A 176 0.86 16.71 6.49
CA TRP A 176 2.07 16.43 7.27
C TRP A 176 2.31 14.93 7.42
N ASP A 177 1.27 14.17 7.75
CA ASP A 177 1.29 12.73 7.91
C ASP A 177 1.57 12.00 6.57
N SER A 178 0.94 12.44 5.47
CA SER A 178 1.27 12.00 4.10
C SER A 178 2.74 12.22 3.78
N LYS A 179 3.26 13.43 4.05
CA LYS A 179 4.67 13.75 3.83
C LYS A 179 5.60 12.88 4.66
N GLN A 180 5.27 12.60 5.92
CA GLN A 180 6.08 11.74 6.78
C GLN A 180 6.08 10.29 6.30
N ARG A 181 4.94 9.74 5.86
CA ARG A 181 4.88 8.38 5.28
C ARG A 181 5.72 8.26 4.03
N ILE A 182 5.57 9.20 3.11
CA ILE A 182 6.29 9.20 1.83
C ILE A 182 7.80 9.33 2.09
N ASP A 183 8.20 10.29 2.93
CA ASP A 183 9.59 10.49 3.31
C ASP A 183 10.16 9.25 4.04
N GLY A 184 9.38 8.64 4.93
CA GLY A 184 9.75 7.39 5.60
C GLY A 184 9.96 6.23 4.63
N ALA A 185 9.08 6.07 3.64
CA ALA A 185 9.19 5.03 2.62
C ALA A 185 10.37 5.26 1.67
N LEU A 186 10.68 6.51 1.34
CA LEU A 186 11.85 6.91 0.55
C LEU A 186 13.17 6.74 1.31
N LYS A 187 13.14 6.93 2.64
CA LYS A 187 14.30 6.82 3.54
C LYS A 187 14.56 5.41 4.04
N HIS A 188 13.58 4.50 4.01
CA HIS A 188 13.76 3.11 4.41
C HIS A 188 14.65 2.37 3.40
N ASN A 189 15.94 2.66 3.45
CA ASN A 189 16.96 2.12 2.57
C ASN A 189 17.77 1.00 3.26
N THR A 190 17.59 0.79 4.56
CA THR A 190 18.19 -0.33 5.30
C THR A 190 17.50 -0.49 6.66
N PRO A 191 16.98 -1.68 7.02
CA PRO A 191 16.61 -1.97 8.40
C PRO A 191 17.84 -1.84 9.30
N PRO A 192 17.77 -1.15 10.46
CA PRO A 192 18.85 -1.19 11.43
C PRO A 192 18.95 -2.63 11.98
N GLY A 193 19.97 -3.38 11.55
CA GLY A 193 20.27 -4.70 12.10
C GLY A 193 20.01 -5.90 11.19
N TYR A 194 19.74 -5.73 9.88
CA TYR A 194 19.91 -6.85 8.96
C TYR A 194 21.40 -7.13 8.80
N GLN A 195 21.90 -8.12 9.55
CA GLN A 195 23.14 -8.79 9.22
C GLN A 195 22.79 -9.95 8.29
N PRO A 196 23.24 -9.93 7.03
CA PRO A 196 23.13 -11.11 6.18
C PRO A 196 23.75 -12.27 6.94
N GLY A 197 22.94 -13.28 7.24
CA GLY A 197 23.40 -14.46 7.93
C GLY A 197 24.39 -15.15 6.98
N LYS A 198 25.69 -15.10 7.29
CA LYS A 198 26.69 -15.88 6.54
C LYS A 198 26.19 -17.31 6.49
N SER A 199 25.80 -17.77 5.30
CA SER A 199 25.37 -19.14 5.09
C SER A 199 26.49 -20.03 5.63
N SER A 200 26.15 -20.89 6.60
CA SER A 200 27.17 -21.72 7.23
C SER A 200 27.85 -22.56 6.15
N GLN A 201 29.16 -22.77 6.23
CA GLN A 201 29.88 -23.62 5.27
C GLN A 201 29.22 -25.00 5.07
N ALA A 202 28.51 -25.51 6.09
CA ALA A 202 27.73 -26.75 6.03
C ALA A 202 26.44 -26.68 5.17
N SER A 203 25.91 -25.48 4.96
CA SER A 203 24.79 -25.24 4.02
C SER A 203 25.30 -25.17 2.58
N ARG A 204 26.48 -24.59 2.37
CA ARG A 204 27.15 -24.47 1.07
C ARG A 204 27.69 -25.80 0.56
N SER A 205 28.20 -26.64 1.47
CA SER A 205 28.73 -27.97 1.13
C SER A 205 27.68 -28.94 0.55
N LYS A 206 26.39 -28.59 0.58
CA LYS A 206 25.31 -29.35 -0.08
C LYS A 206 25.17 -29.03 -1.56
N PHE A 207 25.68 -27.89 -1.99
CA PHE A 207 25.61 -27.40 -3.36
C PHE A 207 26.98 -27.40 -4.06
N GLN A 208 28.07 -27.64 -3.32
CA GLN A 208 29.42 -27.86 -3.87
C GLN A 208 29.62 -29.32 -4.21
N PHE A 209 29.84 -29.60 -5.50
CA PHE A 209 30.15 -30.95 -6.00
C PHE A 209 31.66 -31.12 -6.27
N GLU A 210 32.33 -30.04 -6.68
CA GLU A 210 33.78 -29.90 -6.71
C GLU A 210 34.14 -28.64 -5.91
N ALA A 211 35.04 -28.75 -4.94
CA ALA A 211 35.51 -27.59 -4.17
C ALA A 211 36.61 -26.85 -4.94
N ASP A 212 36.35 -26.53 -6.21
CA ASP A 212 37.25 -25.71 -7.01
C ASP A 212 37.03 -24.21 -6.69
N ASP A 213 38.03 -23.37 -7.00
CA ASP A 213 37.95 -21.95 -6.67
C ASP A 213 36.90 -21.20 -7.52
N GLU A 214 36.55 -21.72 -8.70
CA GLU A 214 35.58 -21.11 -9.62
C GLU A 214 34.12 -21.35 -9.18
N ASP A 215 33.75 -22.57 -8.79
CA ASP A 215 32.43 -22.89 -8.25
C ASP A 215 32.18 -22.15 -6.93
N ASN A 216 33.21 -22.07 -6.07
CA ASN A 216 33.17 -21.26 -4.86
C ASN A 216 32.86 -19.78 -5.16
N ALA A 217 33.49 -19.21 -6.19
CA ALA A 217 33.25 -17.83 -6.60
C ALA A 217 31.84 -17.60 -7.16
N LEU A 218 31.29 -18.56 -7.92
CA LEU A 218 29.92 -18.49 -8.44
C LEU A 218 28.88 -18.56 -7.31
N GLU A 219 29.06 -19.47 -6.34
CA GLU A 219 28.17 -19.57 -5.17
C GLU A 219 28.23 -18.32 -4.28
N ASP A 220 29.42 -17.75 -4.07
CA ASP A 220 29.55 -16.49 -3.34
C ASP A 220 28.83 -15.34 -4.08
N GLN A 221 28.89 -15.29 -5.42
CA GLN A 221 28.12 -14.31 -6.20
C GLN A 221 26.61 -14.55 -6.09
N LEU A 222 26.15 -15.80 -6.12
CA LEU A 222 24.74 -16.14 -5.93
C LEU A 222 24.23 -15.68 -4.58
N ASP A 223 24.93 -16.03 -3.49
CA ASP A 223 24.58 -15.63 -2.12
C ASP A 223 24.48 -14.10 -2.02
N ASN A 224 25.51 -13.37 -2.50
CA ASN A 224 25.53 -11.91 -2.48
C ASN A 224 24.37 -11.30 -3.29
N ASN A 225 24.06 -11.84 -4.46
CA ASN A 225 22.96 -11.36 -5.28
C ASN A 225 21.60 -11.64 -4.62
N LEU A 226 21.42 -12.82 -3.99
CA LEU A 226 20.21 -13.18 -3.27
C LEU A 226 19.96 -12.28 -2.06
N ASP A 227 21.01 -11.93 -1.32
CA ASP A 227 20.93 -10.96 -0.23
C ASP A 227 20.51 -9.58 -0.74
N ALA A 228 21.15 -9.09 -1.81
CA ALA A 228 20.80 -7.81 -2.41
C ALA A 228 19.36 -7.80 -2.99
N ILE A 229 18.89 -8.92 -3.55
CA ILE A 229 17.51 -9.12 -3.98
C ILE A 229 16.57 -9.04 -2.77
N SER A 230 16.87 -9.74 -1.67
CA SER A 230 16.07 -9.72 -0.44
C SER A 230 15.93 -8.31 0.13
N ASP A 231 17.03 -7.57 0.18
CA ASP A 231 17.05 -6.17 0.63
C ASP A 231 16.22 -5.28 -0.31
N GLY A 232 16.39 -5.43 -1.61
CA GLY A 232 15.63 -4.71 -2.62
C GLY A 232 14.13 -4.96 -2.54
N LEU A 233 13.73 -6.22 -2.36
CA LEU A 233 12.32 -6.61 -2.16
C LEU A 233 11.74 -6.02 -0.88
N THR A 234 12.52 -5.94 0.20
CA THR A 234 12.10 -5.29 1.46
C THR A 234 11.83 -3.81 1.25
N ARG A 235 12.70 -3.10 0.51
CA ARG A 235 12.46 -1.69 0.14
C ARG A 235 11.23 -1.53 -0.74
N LEU A 236 11.08 -2.38 -1.77
CA LEU A 236 9.91 -2.39 -2.64
C LEU A 236 8.61 -2.62 -1.86
N HIS A 237 8.61 -3.55 -0.91
CA HIS A 237 7.48 -3.80 -0.03
C HIS A 237 7.15 -2.57 0.83
N GLY A 238 8.15 -1.90 1.40
CA GLY A 238 7.96 -0.65 2.15
C GLY A 238 7.32 0.46 1.30
N MET A 239 7.82 0.66 0.07
CA MET A 239 7.24 1.62 -0.86
C MET A 239 5.82 1.25 -1.28
N ALA A 240 5.54 -0.04 -1.51
CA ALA A 240 4.21 -0.53 -1.87
C ALA A 240 3.21 -0.33 -0.73
N ALA A 241 3.60 -0.66 0.52
CA ALA A 241 2.77 -0.46 1.70
C ALA A 241 2.45 1.04 1.92
N ALA A 242 3.46 1.91 1.82
CA ALA A 242 3.26 3.35 1.93
C ALA A 242 2.38 3.90 0.80
N SER A 243 2.56 3.43 -0.43
CA SER A 243 1.71 3.81 -1.57
C SER A 243 0.27 3.37 -1.36
N SER A 244 0.04 2.14 -0.88
CA SER A 244 -1.29 1.62 -0.60
C SER A 244 -2.00 2.44 0.48
N GLN A 245 -1.31 2.73 1.59
CA GLN A 245 -1.87 3.55 2.67
C GLN A 245 -2.19 4.96 2.20
N GLU A 246 -1.30 5.56 1.40
CA GLU A 246 -1.51 6.90 0.86
C GLU A 246 -2.72 6.96 -0.09
N ILE A 247 -2.90 5.96 -0.94
CA ILE A 247 -4.09 5.84 -1.81
C ILE A 247 -5.36 5.73 -0.97
N SER A 248 -5.38 4.89 0.07
CA SER A 248 -6.54 4.77 0.98
C SER A 248 -6.90 6.11 1.62
N ASN A 249 -5.92 6.85 2.13
CA ASN A 249 -6.15 8.15 2.77
C ASN A 249 -6.61 9.22 1.76
N GLN A 250 -6.08 9.19 0.53
CA GLN A 250 -6.54 10.05 -0.55
C GLN A 250 -7.98 9.74 -0.94
N ASN A 251 -8.39 8.47 -1.00
CA ASN A 251 -9.77 8.07 -1.28
C ASN A 251 -10.75 8.64 -0.23
N GLU A 252 -10.43 8.54 1.05
CA GLU A 252 -11.27 9.13 2.11
C GLU A 252 -11.43 10.65 1.96
N THR A 253 -10.36 11.32 1.51
CA THR A 253 -10.39 12.77 1.27
C THR A 253 -11.20 13.11 0.02
N LEU A 254 -11.08 12.31 -1.04
CA LEU A 254 -11.89 12.43 -2.25
C LEU A 254 -13.38 12.22 -1.95
N ASP A 255 -13.74 11.30 -1.06
CA ASP A 255 -15.13 11.09 -0.62
C ASP A 255 -15.69 12.33 0.10
N ARG A 256 -14.89 12.96 0.98
CA ARG A 256 -15.28 14.24 1.61
C ARG A 256 -15.46 15.34 0.58
N ILE A 257 -14.51 15.48 -0.35
CA ILE A 257 -14.57 16.45 -1.46
C ILE A 257 -15.82 16.23 -2.30
N SER A 258 -16.17 14.98 -2.60
CA SER A 258 -17.38 14.61 -3.36
C SER A 258 -18.64 15.08 -2.63
N ASN A 259 -18.74 14.81 -1.32
CA ASN A 259 -19.88 15.25 -0.50
C ASN A 259 -19.99 16.78 -0.41
N LYS A 260 -18.86 17.48 -0.22
CA LYS A 260 -18.81 18.96 -0.23
C LYS A 260 -19.24 19.50 -1.59
N THR A 261 -18.77 18.91 -2.68
CA THR A 261 -19.12 19.30 -4.05
C THR A 261 -20.62 19.15 -4.31
N ASN A 262 -21.23 18.03 -3.91
CA ASN A 262 -22.69 17.83 -4.04
C ASN A 262 -23.49 18.85 -3.23
N THR A 263 -23.02 19.19 -2.03
CA THR A 263 -23.67 20.20 -1.18
C THR A 263 -23.60 21.59 -1.82
N LEU A 264 -22.41 21.95 -2.32
CA LEU A 264 -22.16 23.20 -3.04
C LEU A 264 -23.03 23.31 -4.29
N ASP A 265 -23.09 22.27 -5.11
CA ASP A 265 -23.89 22.23 -6.34
C ASP A 265 -25.38 22.47 -6.05
N ASN A 266 -25.95 21.72 -5.10
CA ASN A 266 -27.34 21.92 -4.67
C ASN A 266 -27.62 23.35 -4.21
N ARG A 267 -26.68 23.98 -3.50
CA ARG A 267 -26.81 25.37 -3.05
C ARG A 267 -26.74 26.36 -4.20
N ILE A 268 -25.83 26.16 -5.16
CA ILE A 268 -25.71 27.00 -6.36
C ILE A 268 -26.98 26.91 -7.19
N VAL A 269 -27.50 25.70 -7.44
CA VAL A 269 -28.74 25.48 -8.19
C VAL A 269 -29.93 26.16 -7.48
N GLY A 270 -30.06 25.98 -6.17
CA GLY A 270 -31.13 26.60 -5.37
C GLY A 270 -31.07 28.13 -5.37
N THR A 271 -29.87 28.69 -5.25
CA THR A 271 -29.63 30.15 -5.31
C THR A 271 -29.97 30.69 -6.70
N THR A 272 -29.51 30.02 -7.75
CA THR A 272 -29.78 30.39 -9.14
C THR A 272 -31.28 30.37 -9.44
N HIS A 273 -32.00 29.34 -8.99
CA HIS A 273 -33.46 29.27 -9.12
C HIS A 273 -34.17 30.40 -8.37
N THR A 274 -33.68 30.74 -7.18
CA THR A 274 -34.22 31.85 -6.40
C THR A 274 -34.04 33.17 -7.14
N LEU A 275 -32.84 33.42 -7.69
CA LEU A 275 -32.55 34.62 -8.47
C LEU A 275 -33.43 34.74 -9.71
N LYS A 276 -33.65 33.65 -10.46
CA LYS A 276 -34.55 33.64 -11.63
C LYS A 276 -36.00 34.03 -11.32
N LYS A 277 -36.45 33.86 -10.07
CA LYS A 277 -37.80 34.23 -9.64
C LYS A 277 -37.94 35.69 -9.21
N ILE A 278 -36.83 36.40 -9.06
CA ILE A 278 -36.80 37.83 -8.73
C ILE A 278 -36.94 38.57 -10.07
N ARG A 279 -38.01 39.35 -10.25
CA ARG A 279 -38.32 40.10 -11.49
C ARG A 279 -37.98 41.58 -11.38
#